data_AF-A0A665V3V3-F1
#
_entry.id   AF-A0A665V3V3-F1
#
_cell.length_a   1.000
_cell.length_b   1.000
_cell.length_c   1.000
_cell.angle_alpha   90.00
_cell.angle_beta   90.00
_cell.angle_gamma   90.00
#
_symmetry.space_group_name_H-M   'P 1'
#
loop_
_entity.id
_entity.type
_entity.pdbx_description
1 polymer ?
#
loop_
_entity_poly.entity_id
_entity_poly.type
_entity_poly.pdbx_seq_one_letter_code
_entity_poly.pdbx_strand_id
1 'polypeptide(L)'
;MNSGVKLTFGSGTKLTVVSSADYEPLYYELESNETKACLATGFSKHDAAKNKSVFRNEEAARPSKKSWDGSLEDALYSSVALISNSAEKCEEDSRPTKPCGDFLEKDPTVNAVSLTILGLRLLFIKTIVFNVLITLRFWMSQ
;
A
#
# COMPACT_ATOMS: atom_id res chain seq x y z
N MET A 1 -64.78 19.98 -1.52
CA MET A 1 -64.48 18.55 -1.25
C MET A 1 -62.97 18.40 -1.24
N ASN A 2 -62.35 18.17 -0.08
CA ASN A 2 -60.90 18.07 0.04
C ASN A 2 -60.52 16.58 0.00
N SER A 3 -60.07 16.09 -1.15
CA SER A 3 -59.63 14.70 -1.32
C SER A 3 -58.24 14.52 -0.71
N GLY A 4 -58.20 14.20 0.58
CA GLY A 4 -56.96 13.86 1.27
C GLY A 4 -56.38 12.55 0.73
N VAL A 5 -55.22 12.62 0.09
CA VAL A 5 -54.48 11.44 -0.37
C VAL A 5 -53.97 10.68 0.85
N LYS A 6 -54.44 9.44 1.03
CA LYS A 6 -54.04 8.58 2.15
C LYS A 6 -52.83 7.74 1.78
N LEU A 7 -51.72 7.95 2.48
CA LEU A 7 -50.55 7.08 2.38
C LEU A 7 -50.80 5.80 3.17
N THR A 8 -50.61 4.65 2.53
CA THR A 8 -50.73 3.33 3.18
C THR A 8 -49.34 2.72 3.24
N PHE A 9 -48.82 2.51 4.46
CA PHE A 9 -47.51 1.92 4.67
C PHE A 9 -47.61 0.40 4.79
N GLY A 10 -46.60 -0.32 4.27
CA GLY A 10 -46.49 -1.77 4.42
C GLY A 10 -45.90 -2.18 5.77
N SER A 11 -45.61 -3.48 5.93
CA SER A 11 -45.14 -4.10 7.18
C SER A 11 -43.79 -3.58 7.70
N GLY A 12 -43.06 -2.80 6.90
CA GLY A 12 -41.71 -2.32 7.20
C GLY A 12 -40.64 -3.41 7.06
N THR A 13 -39.38 -2.99 7.01
CA THR A 13 -38.22 -3.89 6.94
C THR A 13 -37.46 -3.82 8.26
N LYS A 14 -37.26 -4.97 8.91
CA LYS A 14 -36.38 -5.06 10.08
C LYS A 14 -34.94 -5.26 9.63
N LEU A 15 -34.12 -4.22 9.75
CA LEU A 15 -32.68 -4.31 9.53
C LEU A 15 -32.01 -4.77 10.84
N THR A 16 -31.25 -5.86 10.77
CA THR A 16 -30.40 -6.33 11.88
C THR A 16 -28.95 -6.21 11.44
N VAL A 17 -28.21 -5.30 12.07
CA VAL A 17 -26.79 -5.09 11.78
C VAL A 17 -25.99 -5.94 12.76
N VAL A 18 -25.13 -6.81 12.25
CA VAL A 18 -24.17 -7.59 13.04
C VAL A 18 -22.84 -6.84 13.02
N SER A 19 -22.26 -6.57 14.19
CA SER A 19 -20.97 -5.89 14.31
C SER A 19 -19.83 -6.82 13.87
N SER A 20 -18.94 -6.30 13.01
CA SER A 20 -17.66 -6.94 12.70
C SER A 20 -16.59 -6.55 13.74
N ALA A 21 -15.35 -6.98 13.55
CA ALA A 21 -14.22 -6.61 14.39
C ALA A 21 -14.04 -5.09 14.45
N ASP A 22 -13.97 -4.55 15.66
CA ASP A 22 -13.72 -3.14 15.92
C ASP A 22 -12.20 -2.90 15.97
N TYR A 23 -11.71 -2.05 15.06
CA TYR A 23 -10.32 -1.59 15.02
C TYR A 23 -10.21 -0.14 15.52
N GLU A 24 -9.35 0.07 16.52
CA GLU A 24 -9.00 1.38 17.09
C GLU A 24 -7.90 2.09 16.26
N PRO A 25 -7.88 3.43 16.25
CA PRO A 25 -6.89 4.21 15.50
C PRO A 25 -5.50 4.08 16.12
N LEU A 26 -4.50 3.91 15.24
CA LEU A 26 -3.09 4.06 15.57
C LEU A 26 -2.64 5.48 15.24
N TYR A 27 -1.91 6.10 16.16
CA TYR A 27 -1.46 7.48 16.04
C TYR A 27 0.04 7.57 15.78
N TYR A 28 0.40 8.37 14.78
CA TYR A 28 1.79 8.63 14.40
C TYR A 28 2.04 10.13 14.27
N GLU A 29 3.18 10.61 14.77
CA GLU A 29 3.69 11.94 14.47
C GLU A 29 4.54 11.87 13.19
N LEU A 30 4.21 12.70 12.22
CA LEU A 30 4.95 12.88 10.98
C LEU A 30 5.65 14.25 11.04
N GLU A 31 6.96 14.24 10.89
CA GLU A 31 7.77 15.46 10.89
C GLU A 31 8.54 15.55 9.57
N SER A 32 8.39 16.68 8.88
CA SER A 32 9.15 17.00 7.68
C SER A 32 9.58 18.46 7.73
N ASN A 33 10.89 18.67 7.85
CA ASN A 33 11.52 19.99 8.02
C ASN A 33 10.88 20.82 9.16
N GLU A 34 10.00 21.75 8.82
CA GLU A 34 9.30 22.67 9.74
C GLU A 34 7.80 22.33 9.90
N THR A 35 7.30 21.33 9.16
CA THR A 35 5.90 20.91 9.20
C THR A 35 5.74 19.64 10.02
N LYS A 36 4.80 19.67 10.97
CA LYS A 36 4.38 18.53 11.78
C LYS A 36 2.94 18.16 11.46
N ALA A 37 2.66 16.87 11.40
CA ALA A 37 1.31 16.36 11.20
C ALA A 37 1.07 15.14 12.11
N CYS A 38 -0.16 14.97 12.59
CA CYS A 38 -0.59 13.72 13.19
C CYS A 38 -1.32 12.87 12.15
N LEU A 39 -0.95 11.61 12.04
CA LEU A 39 -1.66 10.60 11.25
C LEU A 39 -2.38 9.64 12.20
N ALA A 40 -3.70 9.58 12.09
CA ALA A 40 -4.52 8.50 12.68
C ALA A 40 -4.86 7.50 11.57
N THR A 41 -4.55 6.22 11.75
CA THR A 41 -4.78 5.22 10.68
C THR A 41 -5.20 3.86 11.23
N GLY A 42 -5.85 3.05 10.39
CA GLY A 42 -6.18 1.65 10.69
C GLY A 42 -7.44 1.46 11.52
N PHE A 43 -8.36 2.42 11.52
CA PHE A 43 -9.58 2.35 12.33
C PHE A 43 -10.84 2.02 11.52
N SER A 44 -11.82 1.39 12.17
CA SER A 44 -13.05 0.88 11.52
C SER A 44 -14.22 1.84 11.58
N LYS A 45 -14.34 2.64 12.64
CA LYS A 45 -15.45 3.58 12.86
C LYS A 45 -15.08 4.95 12.32
N HIS A 46 -15.93 5.52 11.47
CA HIS A 46 -15.70 6.85 10.86
C HIS A 46 -15.27 7.93 11.88
N ASP A 47 -15.87 7.94 13.07
CA ASP A 47 -15.60 8.96 14.10
C ASP A 47 -14.58 8.52 15.17
N ALA A 48 -13.83 7.42 14.96
CA ALA A 48 -12.92 6.89 15.99
C ALA A 48 -11.79 7.87 16.35
N ALA A 49 -11.26 8.63 15.38
CA ALA A 49 -10.17 9.57 15.58
C ALA A 49 -10.61 10.88 16.29
N LYS A 50 -11.90 11.23 16.21
CA LYS A 50 -12.44 12.51 16.73
C LYS A 50 -12.42 12.64 18.26
N ASN A 51 -12.11 11.56 18.98
CA ASN A 51 -11.90 11.60 20.43
C ASN A 51 -10.68 12.46 20.81
N LYS A 52 -9.68 12.55 19.92
CA LYS A 52 -8.52 13.43 20.12
C LYS A 52 -8.81 14.83 19.58
N SER A 53 -8.44 15.86 20.35
CA SER A 53 -8.70 17.28 19.99
C SER A 53 -8.13 17.64 18.62
N VAL A 54 -6.96 17.10 18.29
CA VAL A 54 -6.23 17.36 17.04
C VAL A 54 -7.00 16.89 15.79
N PHE A 55 -7.87 15.88 15.92
CA PHE A 55 -8.66 15.33 14.81
C PHE A 55 -10.14 15.71 14.85
N ARG A 56 -10.56 16.58 15.77
CA ARG A 56 -11.99 16.88 16.00
C ARG A 56 -12.67 17.47 14.75
N ASN A 57 -11.94 18.26 13.99
CA ASN A 57 -12.43 18.92 12.77
C ASN A 57 -11.91 18.25 11.50
N GLU A 58 -11.17 17.15 11.60
CA GLU A 58 -10.60 16.47 10.45
C GLU A 58 -11.54 15.38 9.94
N GLU A 59 -11.59 15.21 8.62
CA GLU A 59 -12.37 14.16 7.99
C GLU A 59 -11.55 12.87 7.81
N ALA A 60 -12.19 11.76 8.18
CA ALA A 60 -11.63 10.43 7.96
C ALA A 60 -11.84 10.01 6.49
N ALA A 61 -10.75 9.79 5.77
CA ALA A 61 -10.76 9.21 4.45
C ALA A 61 -10.73 7.68 4.53
N ARG A 62 -11.47 7.01 3.64
CA ARG A 62 -11.47 5.55 3.51
C ARG A 62 -10.81 5.16 2.18
N PRO A 63 -9.48 4.94 2.14
CA PRO A 63 -8.81 4.56 0.91
C PRO A 63 -9.34 3.21 0.43
N SER A 64 -9.90 3.17 -0.78
CA SER A 64 -10.28 1.93 -1.43
C SER A 64 -9.01 1.20 -1.85
N LYS A 65 -8.56 0.22 -1.07
CA LYS A 65 -7.46 -0.65 -1.47
C LYS A 65 -8.01 -1.83 -2.26
N LYS A 66 -7.61 -1.93 -3.52
CA LYS A 66 -7.64 -3.21 -4.24
C LYS A 66 -6.32 -3.90 -3.96
N SER A 67 -6.38 -5.12 -3.45
CA SER A 67 -5.20 -5.97 -3.37
C SER A 67 -4.69 -6.31 -4.78
N TRP A 68 -3.45 -6.81 -4.87
CA TRP A 68 -2.84 -7.27 -6.12
C TRP A 68 -3.67 -8.38 -6.80
N ASP A 69 -4.39 -9.21 -6.05
CA ASP A 69 -5.29 -10.25 -6.58
C ASP A 69 -6.69 -9.73 -6.94
N GLY A 70 -6.95 -8.43 -6.80
CA GLY A 70 -8.24 -7.80 -7.10
C GLY A 70 -9.32 -8.01 -6.03
N SER A 71 -8.97 -8.64 -4.91
CA SER A 71 -9.82 -8.72 -3.73
C SER A 71 -10.02 -7.33 -3.10
N LEU A 72 -11.22 -7.10 -2.58
CA LEU A 72 -11.52 -5.88 -1.83
C LEU A 72 -10.96 -6.08 -0.42
N GLU A 73 -9.83 -5.46 -0.12
CA GLU A 73 -9.36 -5.43 1.28
C GLU A 73 -10.35 -4.59 2.09
N ASP A 74 -10.50 -4.96 3.37
CA ASP A 74 -11.27 -4.15 4.32
C ASP A 74 -10.63 -2.77 4.41
N ALA A 75 -11.19 -1.83 3.64
CA ALA A 75 -10.72 -0.46 3.64
C ALA A 75 -10.93 0.11 5.04
N LEU A 76 -9.85 0.31 5.80
CA LEU A 76 -9.88 1.00 7.08
C LEU A 76 -9.81 2.52 6.84
N TYR A 77 -10.30 3.29 7.80
CA TYR A 77 -10.23 4.74 7.77
C TYR A 77 -8.84 5.25 8.18
N SER A 78 -8.50 6.42 7.64
CA SER A 78 -7.31 7.20 7.99
C SER A 78 -7.66 8.69 8.01
N SER A 79 -7.07 9.45 8.94
CA SER A 79 -7.27 10.90 9.09
C SER A 79 -5.91 11.56 9.32
N VAL A 80 -5.73 12.77 8.77
CA VAL A 80 -4.49 13.55 8.92
C VAL A 80 -4.85 14.91 9.51
N ALA A 81 -4.08 15.37 10.48
CA ALA A 81 -4.21 16.69 11.08
C ALA A 81 -2.87 17.43 10.99
N LEU A 82 -2.88 18.67 10.53
CA LEU A 82 -1.69 19.51 10.46
C LEU A 82 -1.51 20.26 11.77
N ILE A 83 -0.37 20.09 12.43
CA ILE A 83 -0.06 20.81 13.67
C ILE A 83 0.75 22.06 13.32
N SER A 84 0.12 23.22 13.39
CA SER A 84 0.79 24.51 13.21
C SER A 84 1.26 25.14 14.54
N ASN A 85 0.83 24.61 15.69
CA ASN A 85 1.06 25.23 16.99
C ASN A 85 1.66 24.21 17.99
N SER A 86 2.77 24.57 18.64
CA SER A 86 3.59 23.69 19.48
C SER A 86 2.94 23.21 20.79
N ALA A 87 1.70 23.63 21.06
CA ALA A 87 0.91 23.23 22.21
C ALA A 87 0.10 21.94 21.98
N GLU A 88 -0.17 21.57 20.72
CA GLU A 88 -0.87 20.33 20.39
C GLU A 88 0.15 19.22 20.15
N LYS A 89 0.13 18.18 20.99
CA LYS A 89 0.99 17.01 20.84
C LYS A 89 0.20 15.84 20.28
N CYS A 90 0.76 15.14 19.30
CA CYS A 90 0.27 13.81 18.94
C CYS A 90 0.58 12.88 20.12
N GLU A 91 -0.41 12.15 20.59
CA GLU A 91 -0.18 11.08 21.56
C GLU A 91 0.28 9.86 20.77
N GLU A 92 1.60 9.68 20.66
CA GLU A 92 2.19 8.58 19.92
C GLU A 92 1.89 7.26 20.63
N ASP A 93 1.34 6.30 19.89
CA ASP A 93 1.22 4.94 20.40
C ASP A 93 2.64 4.35 20.54
N SER A 94 3.02 3.95 21.74
CA SER A 94 4.33 3.34 22.07
C SER A 94 4.53 1.94 21.47
N ARG A 95 3.76 1.56 20.46
CA ARG A 95 3.93 0.30 19.73
C ARG A 95 5.17 0.42 18.86
N PRO A 96 6.08 -0.57 18.88
CA PRO A 96 7.32 -0.50 18.10
C PRO A 96 6.99 -0.38 16.61
N THR A 97 7.25 0.81 16.07
CA THR A 97 7.17 1.12 14.65
C THR A 97 8.21 0.28 13.94
N LYS A 98 7.77 -0.83 13.32
CA LYS A 98 8.58 -1.43 12.27
C LYS A 98 8.59 -0.41 11.13
N PRO A 99 9.74 0.15 10.74
CA PRO A 99 9.78 0.97 9.55
C PRO A 99 9.19 0.14 8.41
N CYS A 100 8.35 0.76 7.60
CA CYS A 100 7.95 0.21 6.31
C CYS A 100 9.21 0.28 5.44
N GLY A 101 10.19 -0.57 5.73
CA GLY A 101 11.31 -0.79 4.86
C GLY A 101 10.70 -1.32 3.57
N ASP A 102 11.03 -0.69 2.45
CA ASP A 102 10.87 -1.24 1.13
C ASP A 102 11.65 -2.57 1.06
N PHE A 103 11.15 -3.59 1.73
CA PHE A 103 11.48 -4.97 1.46
C PHE A 103 10.64 -5.37 0.25
N LEU A 104 10.79 -4.61 -0.82
CA LEU A 104 10.58 -5.13 -2.16
C LEU A 104 11.65 -6.20 -2.29
N GLU A 105 11.26 -7.43 -1.98
CA GLU A 105 12.09 -8.60 -2.17
C GLU A 105 12.61 -8.54 -3.60
N LYS A 106 13.92 -8.31 -3.73
CA LYS A 106 14.55 -8.03 -5.02
C LYS A 106 14.26 -9.20 -5.94
N ASP A 107 13.45 -8.94 -6.97
CA ASP A 107 13.02 -9.95 -7.91
C ASP A 107 14.27 -10.64 -8.52
N PRO A 108 14.49 -11.94 -8.27
CA PRO A 108 15.73 -12.63 -8.67
C PRO A 108 15.86 -12.76 -10.20
N THR A 109 14.80 -12.45 -10.94
CA THR A 109 14.73 -12.60 -12.40
C THR A 109 15.64 -11.64 -13.17
N VAL A 110 15.99 -10.47 -12.62
CA VAL A 110 16.92 -9.53 -13.30
C VAL A 110 18.38 -10.02 -13.29
N ASN A 111 18.75 -10.88 -12.35
CA ASN A 111 20.10 -11.45 -12.26
C ASN A 111 20.28 -12.65 -13.21
N ALA A 112 19.23 -13.43 -13.45
CA ALA A 112 19.28 -14.60 -14.32
C ALA A 112 19.39 -14.22 -15.82
N VAL A 113 18.63 -13.23 -16.27
CA VAL A 113 18.68 -12.76 -17.67
C VAL A 113 20.03 -12.14 -18.01
N SER A 114 20.60 -11.36 -17.08
CA SER A 114 21.92 -10.76 -17.25
C SER A 114 23.04 -11.82 -17.35
N LEU A 115 22.98 -12.85 -16.50
CA LEU A 115 23.95 -13.94 -16.51
C LEU A 115 23.86 -14.81 -17.78
N THR A 116 22.64 -15.11 -18.23
CA THR A 116 22.42 -15.88 -19.47
C THR A 116 22.90 -15.14 -20.71
N ILE A 117 22.69 -13.83 -20.81
CA ILE A 117 23.22 -13.01 -21.91
C ILE A 117 24.75 -13.03 -21.93
N LEU A 118 25.41 -12.89 -20.77
CA LEU A 118 26.87 -12.98 -20.67
C LEU A 118 27.38 -14.37 -21.05
N GLY A 119 26.72 -15.44 -20.59
CA GLY A 119 27.04 -16.82 -20.94
C GLY A 119 26.95 -17.09 -22.45
N LEU A 120 25.85 -16.64 -23.08
CA LEU A 120 25.66 -16.78 -24.53
C LEU A 120 26.73 -16.04 -25.34
N ARG A 121 27.12 -14.83 -24.92
CA ARG A 121 28.21 -14.07 -25.57
C ARG A 121 29.55 -14.80 -25.51
N LEU A 122 29.88 -15.40 -24.37
CA LEU A 122 31.12 -16.18 -24.20
C LEU A 122 31.11 -17.46 -25.03
N LEU A 123 29.98 -18.17 -25.08
CA LEU A 123 29.84 -19.36 -25.92
C LEU A 123 29.97 -19.01 -27.41
N PHE A 124 29.35 -17.92 -27.85
CA PHE A 124 29.43 -17.46 -29.23
C PHE A 124 30.88 -17.14 -29.63
N ILE A 125 31.60 -16.35 -28.83
CA ILE A 125 33.02 -16.03 -29.08
C ILE A 125 33.86 -17.31 -29.10
N LYS A 126 33.64 -18.23 -28.15
CA LYS A 126 34.33 -19.53 -28.12
C LYS A 126 34.11 -20.27 -29.44
N THR A 127 32.86 -20.39 -29.91
CA THR A 127 32.56 -21.09 -31.17
C THR A 127 33.18 -20.42 -32.40
N ILE A 128 33.20 -19.09 -32.48
CA ILE A 128 33.85 -18.37 -33.59
C ILE A 128 35.36 -18.68 -33.59
N VAL A 129 36.01 -18.55 -32.43
CA VAL A 129 37.46 -18.80 -32.31
C VAL A 129 37.80 -20.24 -32.68
N PHE A 130 37.04 -21.23 -32.19
CA PHE A 130 37.27 -22.63 -32.55
C PHE A 130 37.07 -22.89 -34.05
N ASN A 131 36.00 -22.36 -34.66
CA ASN A 131 35.77 -22.52 -36.10
C ASN A 131 36.91 -21.88 -36.92
N VAL A 132 37.31 -20.64 -36.60
CA VAL A 132 38.41 -19.95 -37.28
C VAL A 132 39.72 -20.73 -37.12
N LEU A 133 40.06 -21.21 -35.92
CA LEU A 133 41.28 -21.99 -35.69
C LEU A 133 41.29 -23.32 -36.44
N ILE A 134 40.15 -24.04 -36.48
CA ILE A 134 40.02 -25.28 -37.24
C ILE A 134 40.20 -25.01 -38.74
N THR A 135 39.55 -23.98 -39.29
CA THR A 135 39.70 -23.60 -40.70
C THR A 135 41.13 -23.20 -41.03
N LEU A 136 41.78 -22.37 -40.19
CA LEU A 136 43.18 -21.96 -40.39
C LEU A 136 44.14 -23.17 -40.32
N ARG A 137 43.94 -24.09 -39.37
CA ARG A 137 44.74 -25.31 -39.26
C ARG A 137 44.56 -26.24 -40.46
N PHE A 138 43.34 -26.36 -40.98
CA PHE A 138 43.06 -27.15 -42.18
C PHE A 138 43.74 -26.55 -43.42
N TRP A 139 43.70 -25.22 -43.55
CA TRP A 139 44.31 -24.50 -44.67
C TRP A 139 45.84 -24.54 -44.65
N MET A 140 46.45 -24.47 -43.46
CA MET A 140 47.91 -24.54 -43.27
C MET A 140 48.46 -25.98 -43.34
N SER A 141 47.60 -26.99 -43.27
CA SER A 141 47.98 -28.41 -43.32
C SER A 141 47.80 -29.03 -44.70
N GLN A 142 47.42 -28.24 -45.71
CA GLN A 142 47.39 -28.61 -47.12
C GLN A 142 48.67 -28.18 -47.83
#